data_AF-A0A9D6KVP5-F1
#
_entry.id   AF-A0A9D6KVP5-F1
#
_cell.length_a   1.000
_cell.length_b   1.000
_cell.length_c   1.000
_cell.angle_alpha   90.00
_cell.angle_beta   90.00
_cell.angle_gamma   90.00
#
_symmetry.space_group_name_H-M   'P 1'
#
loop_
_entity.id
_entity.type
_entity.pdbx_description
1 polymer ?
#
loop_
_entity_poly.entity_id
_entity_poly.type
_entity_poly.pdbx_seq_one_letter_code
_entity_poly.pdbx_strand_id
1 'polypeptide(L)'
;EAGGVEITPQVIAEAVREGALLRLRPKAMTVAVILAGLFPILWTGGAGAEVMRRIAAPMVGGMFSAPLLSLFVIPAAYYLIRRRDLKRKALASSQPRVSHEIGETI
;
A
#
# COMPACT_ATOMS: atom_id res chain seq x y z
N GLU A 1 12.48 -16.13 25.58
CA GLU A 1 12.23 -17.21 24.60
C GLU A 1 11.89 -16.61 23.24
N ALA A 2 12.80 -16.71 22.27
CA ALA A 2 12.47 -16.43 20.87
C ALA A 2 11.81 -17.71 20.31
N GLY A 3 10.52 -17.88 20.58
CA GLY A 3 9.73 -18.94 19.98
C GLY A 3 9.76 -18.77 18.46
N GLY A 4 10.51 -19.63 17.78
CA GLY A 4 10.61 -19.65 16.33
C GLY A 4 9.24 -19.96 15.74
N VAL A 5 8.50 -18.92 15.37
CA VAL A 5 7.28 -19.07 14.58
C VAL A 5 7.71 -19.68 13.26
N GLU A 6 7.26 -20.91 12.98
CA GLU A 6 7.46 -21.51 11.66
C GLU A 6 6.87 -20.55 10.61
N ILE A 7 7.76 -19.96 9.80
CA ILE A 7 7.42 -19.01 8.74
C ILE A 7 6.75 -19.82 7.62
N THR A 8 5.48 -20.14 7.80
CA THR A 8 4.65 -20.79 6.80
C THR A 8 3.98 -19.73 5.91
N PRO A 9 3.65 -20.05 4.65
CA PRO A 9 2.96 -19.13 3.74
C PRO A 9 1.68 -18.52 4.34
N GLN A 10 0.98 -19.29 5.18
CA GLN A 10 -0.24 -18.90 5.86
C GLN A 10 0.00 -17.80 6.90
N VAL A 11 1.07 -17.92 7.70
CA VAL A 11 1.47 -16.91 8.70
C VAL A 11 1.80 -15.58 8.03
N ILE A 12 2.47 -15.60 6.89
CA ILE A 12 2.80 -14.39 6.12
C ILE A 12 1.52 -13.74 5.56
N ALA A 13 0.60 -14.52 5.00
CA ALA A 13 -0.66 -14.00 4.48
C ALA A 13 -1.52 -13.35 5.56
N GLU A 14 -1.59 -13.96 6.75
CA GLU A 14 -2.33 -13.40 7.88
C GLU A 14 -1.68 -12.11 8.39
N ALA A 15 -0.36 -12.08 8.54
CA ALA A 15 0.36 -10.87 8.97
C ALA A 15 0.17 -9.69 7.99
N VAL A 16 0.13 -9.96 6.68
CA VAL A 16 -0.16 -8.94 5.66
C VAL A 16 -1.61 -8.45 5.76
N ARG A 17 -2.57 -9.36 5.95
CA ARG A 17 -3.99 -9.02 6.12
C ARG A 17 -4.21 -8.18 7.37
N GLU A 18 -3.64 -8.59 8.50
CA GLU A 18 -3.74 -7.89 9.77
C GLU A 18 -3.08 -6.50 9.70
N GLY A 19 -1.89 -6.42 9.09
CA GLY A 19 -1.22 -5.15 8.80
C GLY A 19 -2.01 -4.22 7.87
N ALA A 20 -2.71 -4.78 6.88
CA ALA A 20 -3.59 -4.01 5.99
C ALA A 20 -4.84 -3.50 6.74
N LEU A 21 -5.47 -4.33 7.56
CA LEU A 21 -6.65 -3.97 8.36
C LEU A 21 -6.34 -2.88 9.40
N LEU A 22 -5.16 -2.92 10.02
CA LEU A 22 -4.69 -1.90 10.96
C LEU A 22 -4.63 -0.49 10.34
N ARG A 23 -4.44 -0.39 9.02
CA ARG A 23 -4.42 0.90 8.29
C ARG A 23 -5.76 1.22 7.65
N LEU A 24 -6.52 0.20 7.25
CA LEU A 24 -7.82 0.35 6.63
C LEU A 24 -8.85 0.92 7.61
N ARG A 25 -8.88 0.43 8.86
CA ARG A 25 -9.84 0.92 9.87
C ARG A 25 -9.68 2.42 10.16
N PRO A 26 -8.48 2.96 10.45
CA PRO A 26 -8.29 4.40 10.64
C PRO A 26 -8.60 5.22 9.38
N LYS A 27 -8.21 4.74 8.19
CA LYS A 27 -8.50 5.45 6.92
C LYS A 27 -9.99 5.48 6.59
N ALA A 28 -10.71 4.40 6.84
CA ALA A 28 -12.16 4.35 6.66
C ALA A 28 -12.87 5.25 7.67
N MET A 29 -12.40 5.29 8.92
CA MET A 29 -12.94 6.16 9.95
C MET A 29 -12.86 7.64 9.56
N THR A 30 -11.71 8.11 9.07
CA THR A 30 -11.56 9.51 8.67
C THR A 30 -12.45 9.87 7.50
N VAL A 31 -12.51 9.01 6.47
CA VAL A 31 -13.40 9.23 5.31
C VAL A 31 -14.86 9.26 5.76
N ALA A 32 -15.29 8.35 6.63
CA ALA A 32 -16.67 8.30 7.11
C ALA A 32 -17.07 9.57 7.87
N VAL A 33 -16.21 10.06 8.77
CA VAL A 33 -16.47 11.29 9.54
C VAL A 33 -16.54 12.51 8.63
N ILE A 34 -15.65 12.60 7.64
CA ILE A 34 -15.59 13.75 6.73
C ILE A 34 -16.79 13.76 5.79
N LEU A 35 -17.17 12.60 5.26
CA LEU A 35 -18.39 12.47 4.49
C LEU A 35 -19.60 12.84 5.35
N ALA A 36 -19.73 12.32 6.57
CA ALA A 36 -20.83 12.66 7.46
C ALA A 36 -20.93 14.18 7.75
N GLY A 37 -19.79 14.86 7.92
CA GLY A 37 -19.74 16.30 8.20
C GLY A 37 -19.97 17.21 6.98
N LEU A 38 -19.49 16.81 5.79
CA LEU A 38 -19.60 17.64 4.57
C LEU A 38 -20.80 17.29 3.69
N PHE A 39 -21.38 16.09 3.82
CA PHE A 39 -22.52 15.65 3.03
C PHE A 39 -23.72 16.62 3.11
N PRO A 40 -24.09 17.17 4.28
CA PRO A 40 -25.17 18.16 4.37
C PRO A 40 -24.86 19.43 3.57
N ILE A 41 -23.62 19.91 3.62
CA ILE A 41 -23.18 21.15 2.96
C ILE A 41 -23.32 21.03 1.43
N LEU A 42 -23.11 19.84 0.88
CA LEU A 42 -23.27 19.59 -0.56
C LEU A 42 -24.73 19.56 -1.01
N TRP A 43 -25.67 19.25 -0.11
CA TRP A 43 -27.10 19.13 -0.40
C TRP A 43 -27.92 20.38 -0.05
N THR A 44 -27.43 21.21 0.87
CA THR A 44 -28.13 22.42 1.31
C THR A 44 -28.08 23.51 0.24
N GLY A 45 -29.25 23.97 -0.21
CA GLY A 45 -29.40 25.12 -1.11
C GLY A 45 -29.69 26.41 -0.33
N GLY A 46 -29.07 27.52 -0.73
CA GLY A 46 -29.25 28.83 -0.10
C GLY A 46 -28.28 29.88 -0.66
N ALA A 47 -28.40 31.13 -0.22
CA ALA A 47 -27.46 32.19 -0.60
C ALA A 47 -26.03 31.82 -0.17
N GLY A 48 -25.07 31.83 -1.10
CA GLY A 48 -23.67 31.45 -0.85
C GLY A 48 -23.35 29.96 -1.01
N ALA A 49 -24.36 29.09 -1.21
CA ALA A 49 -24.15 27.65 -1.41
C ALA A 49 -23.30 27.34 -2.66
N GLU A 50 -23.44 28.14 -3.73
CA GLU A 50 -22.64 28.02 -4.95
C GLU A 50 -21.14 28.12 -4.68
N VAL A 51 -20.73 29.06 -3.81
CA VAL A 51 -19.32 29.25 -3.43
C VAL A 51 -18.85 28.13 -2.51
N MET A 52 -19.65 27.77 -1.50
CA MET A 52 -19.31 26.69 -0.58
C MET A 52 -19.16 25.35 -1.31
N ARG A 53 -20.02 25.04 -2.27
CA ARG A 53 -19.96 23.78 -3.05
C ARG A 53 -18.69 23.71 -3.90
N ARG A 54 -18.22 24.82 -4.46
CA ARG A 54 -16.96 24.88 -5.25
C ARG A 54 -15.72 24.57 -4.42
N ILE A 55 -15.76 24.87 -3.12
CA ILE A 55 -14.66 24.58 -2.19
C ILE A 55 -14.81 23.16 -1.62
N ALA A 56 -16.02 22.76 -1.24
CA ALA A 56 -16.28 21.48 -0.61
C ALA A 56 -16.20 20.28 -1.57
N ALA A 57 -16.65 20.42 -2.82
CA ALA A 57 -16.70 19.30 -3.76
C ALA A 57 -15.31 18.71 -4.08
N PRO A 58 -14.25 19.50 -4.37
CA PRO A 58 -12.91 18.97 -4.54
C PRO A 58 -12.35 18.33 -3.25
N MET A 59 -12.68 18.89 -2.08
CA MET A 59 -12.23 18.32 -0.81
C MET A 59 -12.84 16.95 -0.55
N VAL A 60 -14.14 16.78 -0.81
CA VAL A 60 -14.82 15.48 -0.68
C VAL A 60 -14.27 14.47 -1.69
N GLY A 61 -14.08 14.88 -2.94
CA GLY A 61 -13.46 14.05 -3.96
C GLY A 61 -12.05 13.60 -3.57
N GLY A 62 -11.21 14.54 -3.13
CA GLY A 62 -9.85 14.26 -2.68
C GLY A 62 -9.80 13.36 -1.45
N MET A 63 -10.71 13.55 -0.50
CA MET A 63 -10.79 12.71 0.71
C MET A 63 -11.16 11.26 0.39
N PHE A 64 -11.93 11.02 -0.67
CA PHE A 64 -12.23 9.66 -1.11
C PHE A 64 -11.07 9.08 -1.93
N SER A 65 -10.61 9.83 -2.94
CA SER A 65 -9.61 9.36 -3.90
C SER A 65 -8.22 9.19 -3.30
N ALA A 66 -7.74 10.09 -2.44
CA ALA A 66 -6.37 10.05 -1.94
C ALA A 66 -6.08 8.84 -1.01
N PRO A 67 -6.94 8.50 -0.03
CA PRO A 67 -6.73 7.33 0.82
C PRO A 67 -6.87 6.01 0.05
N LEU A 68 -7.82 5.93 -0.89
CA LEU A 68 -7.96 4.78 -1.80
C LEU A 68 -6.71 4.61 -2.66
N LEU A 69 -6.27 5.68 -3.33
CA LEU A 69 -5.05 5.65 -4.12
C LEU A 69 -3.85 5.25 -3.25
N SER A 70 -3.70 5.79 -2.05
CA SER A 70 -2.65 5.40 -1.10
C SER A 70 -2.74 3.93 -0.69
N LEU A 71 -3.93 3.40 -0.42
CA LEU A 71 -4.14 2.00 -0.05
C LEU A 71 -3.85 1.02 -1.19
N PHE A 72 -4.05 1.41 -2.45
CA PHE A 72 -3.76 0.56 -3.60
C PHE A 72 -2.32 0.75 -4.12
N VAL A 73 -1.86 2.00 -4.26
CA VAL A 73 -0.57 2.34 -4.86
C VAL A 73 0.59 1.88 -4.00
N ILE A 74 0.56 2.12 -2.68
CA ILE A 74 1.68 1.73 -1.81
C ILE A 74 1.95 0.21 -1.83
N PRO A 75 0.96 -0.67 -1.62
CA PRO A 75 1.21 -2.12 -1.70
C PRO A 75 1.54 -2.59 -3.12
N ALA A 76 0.91 -2.03 -4.16
CA ALA A 76 1.24 -2.38 -5.54
C ALA A 76 2.69 -2.00 -5.88
N ALA A 77 3.13 -0.80 -5.49
CA ALA A 77 4.51 -0.34 -5.68
C ALA A 77 5.49 -1.23 -4.90
N TYR A 78 5.19 -1.54 -3.64
CA TYR A 78 6.01 -2.42 -2.81
C TYR A 78 6.16 -3.81 -3.45
N TYR A 79 5.05 -4.39 -3.93
CA TYR A 79 5.05 -5.69 -4.61
C TYR A 79 5.91 -5.67 -5.89
N LEU A 80 5.79 -4.63 -6.72
CA LEU A 80 6.56 -4.49 -7.96
C LEU A 80 8.06 -4.37 -7.71
N ILE A 81 8.47 -3.56 -6.73
CA ILE A 81 9.88 -3.40 -6.36
C ILE A 81 10.44 -4.72 -5.83
N ARG A 82 9.74 -5.36 -4.88
CA ARG A 82 10.18 -6.63 -4.29
C ARG A 82 10.30 -7.74 -5.34
N ARG A 83 9.39 -7.81 -6.31
CA ARG A 83 9.44 -8.78 -7.41
C ARG A 83 10.66 -8.57 -8.32
N ARG A 84 11.04 -7.32 -8.60
CA ARG A 84 12.24 -7.00 -9.40
C ARG A 84 13.52 -7.40 -8.67
N ASP A 85 13.62 -7.14 -7.38
CA ASP A 85 14.78 -7.53 -6.57
C ASP A 85 14.98 -9.05 -6.55
N LEU A 86 13.89 -9.82 -6.41
CA LEU A 86 13.95 -11.28 -6.44
C LEU A 86 14.41 -11.82 -7.80
N LYS A 87 13.89 -11.28 -8.91
CA LYS A 87 14.36 -11.64 -10.27
C LYS A 87 15.84 -11.33 -10.46
N ARG A 88 16.32 -10.18 -9.96
CA ARG A 88 17.72 -9.77 -10.09
C ARG A 88 18.66 -10.69 -9.30
N LYS A 89 18.26 -11.11 -8.10
CA LYS A 89 19.01 -12.09 -7.30
C LYS A 89 19.07 -13.46 -7.97
N ALA A 90 17.95 -13.93 -8.55
CA ALA A 90 17.92 -15.20 -9.28
C ALA A 90 18.88 -15.20 -10.48
N LEU A 91 18.91 -14.11 -11.25
CA LEU A 91 19.84 -13.95 -12.38
C LEU A 91 21.31 -13.89 -11.93
N ALA A 92 21.59 -13.25 -10.79
CA ALA A 92 22.94 -13.21 -10.21
C ALA A 92 23.41 -14.56 -9.66
N SER A 93 22.50 -15.40 -9.15
CA SER A 93 22.82 -16.76 -8.69
C SER A 93 22.99 -17.78 -9.82
N SER A 94 22.51 -17.48 -11.03
CA SER A 94 22.65 -18.34 -12.21
C SER A 94 23.94 -18.11 -13.00
N GLN A 95 24.82 -17.19 -12.57
CA GLN A 95 26.18 -17.17 -13.10
C GLN A 95 26.94 -18.38 -12.53
N PRO A 96 27.33 -19.36 -13.37
CA PRO A 96 28.17 -20.44 -12.91
C PRO A 96 29.52 -19.84 -12.52
N ARG A 97 29.99 -20.11 -11.30
CA ARG A 97 31.39 -19.91 -10.92
C ARG A 97 32.26 -20.86 -11.76
N VAL A 98 32.55 -20.46 -12.98
CA VAL A 98 33.64 -20.96 -13.82
C VAL A 98 34.39 -19.67 -14.14
N SER A 99 35.51 -19.35 -13.49
CA SER A 99 36.76 -20.10 -13.51
C SER A 99 37.62 -19.68 -12.31
N HIS A 100 38.03 -20.64 -11.47
CA HIS A 100 39.25 -20.46 -10.65
C HIS A 100 39.97 -21.78 -10.31
N GLU A 101 39.72 -22.86 -11.07
CA GLU A 101 40.40 -24.16 -10.90
C GLU A 101 41.43 -24.48 -12.00
N ILE A 102 41.85 -23.51 -12.81
CA ILE A 102 42.98 -23.71 -13.74
C ILE A 102 44.16 -22.90 -13.22
N GLY A 103 44.94 -23.50 -12.32
CA GLY A 103 46.14 -22.82 -11.79
C GLY A 103 46.96 -23.56 -10.73
N GLU A 104 46.51 -24.70 -10.18
CA GLU A 104 47.25 -25.38 -9.10
C GLU A 104 47.55 -26.86 -9.42
N THR A 105 47.89 -27.15 -10.68
CA THR A 105 48.39 -28.47 -11.07
C THR A 105 49.37 -28.39 -12.23
N ILE A 106 50.50 -27.67 -12.05
CA ILE A 106 51.80 -27.97 -12.68
C ILE A 106 52.89 -27.55 -11.70
#